data_AF-A0AAV9Q3E0-F1
#
_entry.id   AF-A0AAV9Q3E0-F1
#
_cell.length_a   1.000
_cell.length_b   1.000
_cell.length_c   1.000
_cell.angle_alpha   90.00
_cell.angle_beta   90.00
_cell.angle_gamma   90.00
#
_symmetry.space_group_name_H-M   'P 1'
#
loop_
_entity.id
_entity.type
_entity.pdbx_description
1 polymer ?
#
loop_
_entity_poly.entity_id
_entity_poly.type
_entity_poly.pdbx_seq_one_letter_code
_entity_poly.pdbx_strand_id
1 'polypeptide(L)'
;MRLQGLLSQAFLLVSALASTSAAAASWSFTDGSVNVVAKGAGVGGGLKEQLAPSKALSKPVTVGAADTLKITLTTQDGKTAKRPHQAFLLLQDSSKKLDISYPFSVKESGKAKLELVSSLPYPCSQNPKNLQCISLQTHKDLPSQFLRSSSPLSASIVIASFGSSEGYNSEAFPLTIELDPNIPIPAAEKPVRYGKLPEIHHIFRSDPKSPNVTISGFFLLAVVAAFSPLFGAWAYLGGNINHISKAMSDAPLSHALFVGSIVGIEGAFLLYYTVWNLFQTLPVLTALGVVAFLSGSRALTEVQERRLAGLR
;
A
#
# COMPACT_ATOMS: atom_id res chain seq x y z
N MET A 1 -86.32 -16.73 18.84
CA MET A 1 -85.37 -16.44 17.74
C MET A 1 -84.09 -17.25 17.90
N ARG A 2 -84.04 -18.54 17.53
CA ARG A 2 -82.79 -19.31 17.28
C ARG A 2 -83.15 -20.62 16.58
N LEU A 3 -83.40 -20.61 15.27
CA LEU A 3 -83.51 -21.86 14.51
C LEU A 3 -83.23 -21.73 12.99
N GLN A 4 -82.43 -20.73 12.56
CA GLN A 4 -82.09 -20.55 11.13
C GLN A 4 -80.56 -20.50 10.84
N GLY A 5 -79.71 -20.62 11.86
CA GLY A 5 -78.25 -20.47 11.70
C GLY A 5 -77.46 -21.75 11.37
N LEU A 6 -78.08 -22.93 11.43
CA LEU A 6 -77.36 -24.21 11.37
C LEU A 6 -77.42 -24.93 10.01
N LEU A 7 -78.24 -24.46 9.06
CA LEU A 7 -78.40 -25.11 7.75
C LEU A 7 -77.41 -24.61 6.67
N SER A 8 -76.78 -23.44 6.85
CA SER A 8 -75.80 -22.92 5.86
C SER A 8 -74.38 -23.45 6.02
N GLN A 9 -74.05 -24.14 7.12
CA GLN A 9 -72.70 -24.68 7.32
C GLN A 9 -72.52 -26.12 6.82
N ALA A 10 -73.62 -26.82 6.49
CA ALA A 10 -73.55 -28.19 5.97
C ALA A 10 -73.35 -28.24 4.44
N PHE A 11 -73.65 -27.17 3.70
CA PHE A 11 -73.58 -27.16 2.23
C PHE A 11 -72.19 -26.81 1.67
N LEU A 12 -71.24 -26.43 2.52
CA LEU A 12 -69.88 -26.04 2.13
C LEU A 12 -68.82 -27.13 2.35
N LEU A 13 -69.23 -28.35 2.70
CA LEU A 13 -68.32 -29.45 3.02
C LEU A 13 -68.33 -30.62 2.01
N VAL A 14 -69.07 -30.50 0.89
CA VAL A 14 -69.23 -31.60 -0.09
C VAL A 14 -68.49 -31.39 -1.42
N SER A 15 -67.83 -30.25 -1.65
CA SER A 15 -67.01 -30.03 -2.86
C SER A 15 -65.52 -30.28 -2.64
N ALA A 16 -65.19 -31.38 -1.95
CA ALA A 16 -63.91 -32.05 -2.10
C ALA A 16 -64.11 -33.26 -3.03
N LEU A 17 -63.06 -33.64 -3.77
CA LEU A 17 -62.97 -34.74 -4.75
C LEU A 17 -63.30 -34.40 -6.21
N ALA A 18 -62.35 -33.74 -6.88
CA ALA A 18 -61.82 -34.21 -8.17
C ALA A 18 -60.66 -33.31 -8.63
N SER A 19 -59.55 -33.28 -7.89
CA SER A 19 -58.28 -32.79 -8.42
C SER A 19 -57.43 -34.01 -8.76
N THR A 20 -57.50 -34.42 -10.01
CA THR A 20 -56.50 -35.29 -10.62
C THR A 20 -55.13 -34.69 -10.32
N SER A 21 -54.30 -35.43 -9.59
CA SER A 21 -52.89 -35.12 -9.40
C SER A 21 -52.19 -35.21 -10.76
N ALA A 22 -52.30 -34.16 -11.56
CA ALA A 22 -51.31 -33.87 -12.57
C ALA A 22 -50.03 -33.60 -11.79
N ALA A 23 -49.11 -34.58 -11.80
CA ALA A 23 -47.74 -34.31 -11.36
C ALA A 23 -47.30 -33.09 -12.16
N ALA A 24 -47.11 -31.95 -11.47
CA ALA A 24 -46.62 -30.75 -12.11
C ALA A 24 -45.31 -31.12 -12.80
N ALA A 25 -45.26 -30.93 -14.12
CA ALA A 25 -44.05 -31.25 -14.86
C ALA A 25 -42.93 -30.38 -14.28
N SER A 26 -41.89 -31.00 -13.76
CA SER A 26 -40.73 -30.29 -13.23
C SER A 26 -39.53 -30.56 -14.14
N TRP A 27 -38.73 -29.53 -14.38
CA TRP A 27 -37.44 -29.72 -15.04
C TRP A 27 -36.52 -30.52 -14.12
N SER A 28 -35.76 -31.44 -14.70
CA SER A 28 -34.74 -32.22 -14.03
C SER A 28 -33.68 -32.67 -15.04
N PHE A 29 -32.75 -33.53 -14.62
CA PHE A 29 -31.78 -34.13 -15.53
C PHE A 29 -31.53 -35.61 -15.20
N THR A 30 -31.08 -36.37 -16.20
CA THR A 30 -30.55 -37.73 -16.05
C THR A 30 -29.15 -37.84 -16.63
N ASP A 31 -28.45 -38.93 -16.30
CA ASP A 31 -27.10 -39.22 -16.79
C ASP A 31 -26.10 -38.08 -16.54
N GLY A 32 -26.30 -37.33 -15.45
CA GLY A 32 -25.41 -36.25 -15.06
C GLY A 32 -24.05 -36.78 -14.63
N SER A 33 -22.97 -36.27 -15.18
CA SER A 33 -21.61 -36.59 -14.72
C SER A 33 -20.70 -35.37 -14.78
N VAL A 34 -19.87 -35.22 -13.75
CA VAL A 34 -18.75 -34.29 -13.70
C VAL A 34 -17.48 -35.07 -13.97
N ASN A 35 -16.63 -34.55 -14.84
CA ASN A 35 -15.34 -35.13 -15.17
C ASN A 35 -14.25 -34.05 -15.11
N VAL A 36 -13.24 -34.25 -14.27
CA VAL A 36 -12.04 -33.39 -14.23
C VAL A 36 -10.95 -34.11 -15.01
N VAL A 37 -10.58 -33.56 -16.17
CA VAL A 37 -9.55 -34.13 -17.04
C VAL A 37 -8.25 -33.37 -16.82
N ALA A 38 -7.24 -34.04 -16.24
CA ALA A 38 -5.92 -33.47 -16.06
C ALA A 38 -5.14 -33.38 -17.38
N LYS A 39 -4.32 -32.34 -17.53
CA LYS A 39 -3.50 -32.14 -18.74
C LYS A 39 -2.43 -33.23 -18.85
N GLY A 40 -2.46 -33.99 -19.95
CA GLY A 40 -1.53 -35.11 -20.19
C GLY A 40 -2.03 -36.47 -19.71
N ALA A 41 -3.19 -36.52 -19.07
CA ALA A 41 -3.91 -37.76 -18.82
C ALA A 41 -4.55 -38.24 -20.14
N GLY A 42 -4.24 -39.47 -20.56
CA GLY A 42 -4.92 -40.12 -21.68
C GLY A 42 -6.43 -40.23 -21.46
N VAL A 43 -7.17 -40.73 -22.46
CA VAL A 43 -8.63 -40.91 -22.38
C VAL A 43 -8.99 -41.77 -21.16
N GLY A 44 -9.50 -41.14 -20.09
CA GLY A 44 -9.92 -41.80 -18.85
C GLY A 44 -9.12 -41.45 -17.58
N GLY A 45 -8.05 -40.67 -17.64
CA GLY A 45 -7.22 -40.36 -16.45
C GLY A 45 -7.71 -39.16 -15.62
N GLY A 46 -9.01 -39.09 -15.33
CA GLY A 46 -9.64 -37.98 -14.62
C GLY A 46 -10.64 -38.43 -13.55
N LEU A 47 -10.97 -37.54 -12.60
CA LEU A 47 -12.02 -37.80 -11.61
C LEU A 47 -13.38 -37.73 -12.31
N LYS A 48 -14.12 -38.84 -12.36
CA LYS A 48 -15.50 -38.90 -12.88
C LYS A 48 -16.48 -39.21 -11.76
N GLU A 49 -17.37 -38.29 -11.46
CA GLU A 49 -18.44 -38.47 -10.47
C GLU A 49 -19.81 -38.34 -11.12
N GLN A 50 -20.75 -39.16 -10.66
CA GLN A 50 -22.13 -39.14 -11.15
C GLN A 50 -22.96 -38.14 -10.36
N LEU A 51 -23.64 -37.24 -11.05
CA LEU A 51 -24.58 -36.30 -10.47
C LEU A 51 -25.99 -36.89 -10.45
N ALA A 52 -26.68 -36.68 -9.34
CA ALA A 52 -28.09 -37.01 -9.19
C ALA A 52 -28.90 -35.74 -8.92
N PRO A 53 -30.16 -35.65 -9.40
CA PRO A 53 -31.02 -34.52 -9.11
C PRO A 53 -31.21 -34.34 -7.60
N SER A 54 -31.19 -33.08 -7.14
CA SER A 54 -31.45 -32.68 -5.75
C SER A 54 -30.55 -33.34 -4.70
N LYS A 55 -29.42 -33.92 -5.12
CA LYS A 55 -28.44 -34.55 -4.23
C LYS A 55 -27.04 -34.05 -4.58
N ALA A 56 -26.55 -33.10 -3.79
CA ALA A 56 -25.20 -32.59 -3.92
C ALA A 56 -24.16 -33.67 -3.59
N LEU A 57 -23.02 -33.64 -4.30
CA LEU A 57 -21.87 -34.45 -3.98
C LEU A 57 -21.27 -34.01 -2.63
N SER A 58 -20.99 -34.98 -1.75
CA SER A 58 -20.44 -34.71 -0.41
C SER A 58 -18.93 -34.44 -0.43
N LYS A 59 -18.23 -34.84 -1.49
CA LYS A 59 -16.80 -34.59 -1.68
C LYS A 59 -16.62 -33.39 -2.62
N PRO A 60 -15.72 -32.45 -2.30
CA PRO A 60 -15.41 -31.37 -3.20
C PRO A 60 -14.68 -31.89 -4.45
N VAL A 61 -15.10 -31.39 -5.61
CA VAL A 61 -14.42 -31.62 -6.88
C VAL A 61 -13.27 -30.63 -6.97
N THR A 62 -12.04 -31.13 -7.04
CA THR A 62 -10.84 -30.30 -7.14
C THR A 62 -10.44 -30.09 -8.59
N VAL A 63 -10.15 -28.84 -8.97
CA VAL A 63 -9.67 -28.47 -10.31
C VAL A 63 -8.33 -27.75 -10.19
N GLY A 64 -7.28 -28.33 -10.78
CA GLY A 64 -5.93 -27.78 -10.81
C GLY A 64 -5.71 -26.78 -11.95
N ALA A 65 -4.55 -26.11 -11.92
CA ALA A 65 -4.18 -25.02 -12.82
C ALA A 65 -4.24 -25.32 -14.32
N ALA A 66 -4.13 -26.60 -14.71
CA ALA A 66 -4.11 -27.04 -16.10
C ALA A 66 -5.29 -27.95 -16.48
N ASP A 67 -6.21 -28.20 -15.54
CA ASP A 67 -7.27 -29.19 -15.72
C ASP A 67 -8.44 -28.66 -16.55
N THR A 68 -9.26 -29.55 -17.07
CA THR A 68 -10.52 -29.20 -17.75
C THR A 68 -11.69 -29.83 -17.01
N LEU A 69 -12.61 -28.99 -16.53
CA LEU A 69 -13.84 -29.43 -15.91
C LEU A 69 -14.91 -29.62 -17.00
N LYS A 70 -15.37 -30.86 -17.18
CA LYS A 70 -16.42 -31.23 -18.14
C LYS A 70 -17.65 -31.70 -17.41
N ILE A 71 -18.80 -31.12 -17.73
CA ILE A 71 -20.08 -31.50 -17.15
C ILE A 71 -21.00 -31.89 -18.29
N THR A 72 -21.58 -33.08 -18.18
CA THR A 72 -22.55 -33.61 -19.16
C THR A 72 -23.79 -34.08 -18.44
N LEU A 73 -24.97 -33.73 -18.96
CA LEU A 73 -26.26 -34.14 -18.41
C LEU A 73 -27.32 -34.19 -19.52
N THR A 74 -28.39 -34.93 -19.32
CA THR A 74 -29.55 -34.95 -20.22
C THR A 74 -30.72 -34.28 -19.53
N THR A 75 -31.09 -33.09 -19.98
CA THR A 75 -32.22 -32.32 -19.46
C THR A 75 -33.56 -32.97 -19.80
N GLN A 76 -34.47 -32.98 -18.83
CA GLN A 76 -35.81 -33.55 -18.96
C GLN A 76 -36.87 -32.63 -18.39
N ASP A 77 -38.04 -32.63 -19.03
CA ASP A 77 -39.28 -32.02 -18.55
C ASP A 77 -40.22 -33.18 -18.19
N GLY A 78 -40.41 -33.40 -16.89
CA GLY A 78 -41.04 -34.62 -16.38
C GLY A 78 -40.19 -35.86 -16.68
N LYS A 79 -40.68 -36.74 -17.57
CA LYS A 79 -39.97 -37.98 -18.00
C LYS A 79 -39.46 -37.91 -19.45
N THR A 80 -39.62 -36.77 -20.11
CA THR A 80 -39.28 -36.59 -21.53
C THR A 80 -38.03 -35.75 -21.67
N ALA A 81 -37.03 -36.26 -22.37
CA ALA A 81 -35.85 -35.49 -22.72
C ALA A 81 -36.25 -34.36 -23.68
N LYS A 82 -36.01 -33.11 -23.27
CA LYS A 82 -36.37 -31.91 -24.04
C LYS A 82 -35.28 -30.86 -23.88
N ARG A 83 -35.15 -30.00 -24.89
CA ARG A 83 -34.26 -28.84 -24.82
C ARG A 83 -34.94 -27.72 -24.00
N PRO A 84 -34.34 -27.27 -22.88
CA PRO A 84 -34.84 -26.13 -22.12
C PRO A 84 -34.47 -24.81 -22.81
N HIS A 85 -35.17 -23.74 -22.43
CA HIS A 85 -34.81 -22.39 -22.86
C HIS A 85 -33.52 -21.88 -22.19
N GLN A 86 -33.31 -22.23 -20.92
CA GLN A 86 -32.17 -21.84 -20.11
C GLN A 86 -31.58 -23.07 -19.40
N ALA A 87 -30.26 -23.22 -19.51
CA ALA A 87 -29.49 -24.21 -18.77
C ALA A 87 -28.13 -23.60 -18.44
N PHE A 88 -27.85 -23.39 -17.15
CA PHE A 88 -26.63 -22.75 -16.67
C PHE A 88 -26.00 -23.53 -15.52
N LEU A 89 -24.68 -23.51 -15.47
CA LEU A 89 -23.92 -23.80 -14.25
C LEU A 89 -23.69 -22.48 -13.53
N LEU A 90 -24.19 -22.35 -12.33
CA LEU A 90 -23.99 -21.21 -11.45
C LEU A 90 -22.90 -21.54 -10.44
N LEU A 91 -21.79 -20.80 -10.46
CA LEU A 91 -20.76 -20.87 -9.43
C LEU A 91 -20.93 -19.69 -8.47
N GLN A 92 -21.02 -19.98 -7.17
CA GLN A 92 -21.23 -18.98 -6.13
C GLN A 92 -20.13 -19.08 -5.06
N ASP A 93 -19.60 -17.92 -4.65
CA ASP A 93 -18.74 -17.78 -3.48
C ASP A 93 -19.57 -17.21 -2.32
N SER A 94 -19.98 -18.08 -1.39
CA SER A 94 -20.79 -17.70 -0.22
C SER A 94 -20.12 -16.64 0.66
N SER A 95 -18.79 -16.56 0.67
CA SER A 95 -18.05 -15.61 1.51
C SER A 95 -18.04 -14.20 0.94
N LYS A 96 -17.89 -14.08 -0.38
CA LYS A 96 -17.79 -12.79 -1.09
C LYS A 96 -19.10 -12.36 -1.75
N LYS A 97 -20.12 -13.23 -1.76
CA LYS A 97 -21.38 -13.06 -2.49
C LYS A 97 -21.13 -12.73 -3.97
N LEU A 98 -20.20 -13.47 -4.57
CA LEU A 98 -19.85 -13.35 -5.97
C LEU A 98 -20.37 -14.57 -6.72
N ASP A 99 -21.10 -14.31 -7.81
CA ASP A 99 -21.74 -15.34 -8.60
C ASP A 99 -21.35 -15.18 -10.08
N ILE A 100 -21.18 -16.30 -10.77
CA ILE A 100 -20.99 -16.34 -12.23
C ILE A 100 -21.74 -17.52 -12.84
N SER A 101 -22.35 -17.29 -14.00
CA SER A 101 -23.13 -18.29 -14.72
C SER A 101 -22.46 -18.70 -16.04
N TYR A 102 -22.35 -20.00 -16.29
CA TYR A 102 -21.85 -20.56 -17.55
C TYR A 102 -22.95 -21.31 -18.29
N PRO A 103 -23.27 -20.96 -19.55
CA PRO A 103 -24.31 -21.63 -20.31
C PRO A 103 -23.90 -23.04 -20.75
N PHE A 104 -24.82 -23.99 -20.63
CA PHE A 104 -24.65 -25.31 -21.25
C PHE A 104 -24.94 -25.25 -22.76
N SER A 105 -24.13 -25.98 -23.54
CA SER A 105 -24.45 -26.28 -24.94
C SER A 105 -25.43 -27.45 -24.99
N VAL A 106 -26.72 -27.15 -25.24
CA VAL A 106 -27.81 -28.15 -25.25
C VAL A 106 -28.26 -28.48 -26.66
N LYS A 107 -28.26 -29.78 -27.00
CA LYS A 107 -28.79 -30.30 -28.26
C LYS A 107 -30.31 -30.48 -28.19
N GLU A 108 -30.94 -30.64 -29.36
CA GLU A 108 -32.38 -30.90 -29.48
C GLU A 108 -32.82 -32.17 -28.72
N SER A 109 -31.94 -33.16 -28.61
CA SER A 109 -32.16 -34.39 -27.81
C SER A 109 -32.11 -34.20 -26.29
N GLY A 110 -32.00 -32.97 -25.79
CA GLY A 110 -31.88 -32.65 -24.36
C GLY A 110 -30.49 -32.89 -23.76
N LYS A 111 -29.53 -33.43 -24.54
CA LYS A 111 -28.13 -33.61 -24.10
C LYS A 111 -27.42 -32.27 -24.00
N ALA A 112 -26.95 -31.94 -22.80
CA ALA A 112 -26.24 -30.73 -22.43
C ALA A 112 -24.76 -31.03 -22.13
N LYS A 113 -23.87 -30.14 -22.59
CA LYS A 113 -22.43 -30.21 -22.31
C LYS A 113 -21.89 -28.83 -21.95
N LEU A 114 -21.04 -28.78 -20.93
CA LEU A 114 -20.27 -27.61 -20.54
C LEU A 114 -18.81 -28.04 -20.32
N GLU A 115 -17.88 -27.28 -20.87
CA GLU A 115 -16.45 -27.48 -20.67
C GLU A 115 -15.83 -26.15 -20.21
N LEU A 116 -15.15 -26.18 -19.06
CA LEU A 116 -14.37 -25.06 -18.52
C LEU A 116 -12.90 -25.47 -18.55
N VAL A 117 -12.11 -24.74 -19.32
CA VAL A 117 -10.71 -25.04 -19.60
C VAL A 117 -9.82 -24.11 -18.78
N SER A 118 -8.98 -24.68 -17.92
CA SER A 118 -8.07 -23.88 -17.09
C SER A 118 -6.77 -23.49 -17.79
N SER A 119 -6.48 -23.98 -19.01
CA SER A 119 -5.25 -23.61 -19.74
C SER A 119 -5.42 -23.38 -21.25
N LEU A 120 -4.88 -22.26 -21.74
CA LEU A 120 -4.47 -22.09 -23.13
C LEU A 120 -3.13 -21.33 -23.17
N PRO A 121 -2.16 -21.75 -24.02
CA PRO A 121 -1.01 -20.91 -24.32
C PRO A 121 -1.50 -19.68 -25.08
N TYR A 122 -1.43 -18.50 -24.47
CA TYR A 122 -1.65 -17.25 -25.22
C TYR A 122 -0.30 -16.77 -25.77
N PRO A 123 -0.14 -16.65 -27.11
CA PRO A 123 1.05 -16.04 -27.67
C PRO A 123 0.92 -14.51 -27.59
N CYS A 124 1.67 -13.88 -26.69
CA CYS A 124 1.85 -12.43 -26.73
C CYS A 124 2.89 -12.10 -27.82
N SER A 125 2.50 -11.23 -28.75
CA SER A 125 3.30 -10.75 -29.89
C SER A 125 4.60 -10.09 -29.43
N GLN A 126 5.71 -10.47 -30.07
CA GLN A 126 7.07 -10.03 -29.73
C GLN A 126 7.29 -8.56 -30.13
N ASN A 127 7.55 -7.70 -29.14
CA ASN A 127 8.20 -6.41 -29.34
C ASN A 127 9.63 -6.51 -28.77
N PRO A 128 10.69 -6.28 -29.55
CA PRO A 128 12.06 -6.67 -29.19
C PRO A 128 12.77 -5.80 -28.12
N LYS A 129 12.05 -4.99 -27.34
CA LYS A 129 12.69 -4.03 -26.39
C LYS A 129 12.31 -4.15 -24.92
N ASN A 130 11.55 -5.17 -24.51
CA ASN A 130 11.24 -5.36 -23.09
C ASN A 130 11.23 -6.85 -22.73
N LEU A 131 12.10 -7.25 -21.80
CA LEU A 131 12.04 -8.58 -21.19
C LEU A 131 10.82 -8.65 -20.26
N GLN A 132 10.28 -9.88 -20.09
CA GLN A 132 9.16 -10.26 -19.21
C GLN A 132 7.75 -9.87 -19.71
N CYS A 133 6.73 -10.74 -19.81
CA CYS A 133 6.46 -11.98 -19.09
C CYS A 133 5.72 -13.00 -19.96
N ILE A 134 6.06 -14.27 -19.74
CA ILE A 134 5.12 -15.38 -19.82
C ILE A 134 4.10 -15.16 -18.69
N SER A 135 2.89 -14.69 -19.00
CA SER A 135 1.76 -14.81 -18.08
C SER A 135 1.10 -16.16 -18.36
N LEU A 136 1.46 -17.18 -17.57
CA LEU A 136 0.67 -18.39 -17.47
C LEU A 136 -0.63 -18.00 -16.75
N GLN A 137 -1.67 -17.63 -17.51
CA GLN A 137 -3.01 -17.51 -16.96
C GLN A 137 -3.49 -18.92 -16.60
N THR A 138 -3.41 -19.24 -15.32
CA THR A 138 -4.06 -20.41 -14.74
C THR A 138 -5.56 -20.10 -14.61
N HIS A 139 -6.41 -21.08 -14.93
CA HIS A 139 -7.87 -20.96 -14.79
C HIS A 139 -8.52 -19.84 -15.61
N LYS A 140 -8.20 -19.76 -16.92
CA LYS A 140 -8.69 -18.74 -17.87
C LYS A 140 -10.21 -18.47 -17.79
N ASP A 141 -11.01 -19.53 -17.71
CA ASP A 141 -12.46 -19.42 -17.76
C ASP A 141 -13.06 -18.96 -16.42
N LEU A 142 -12.27 -18.91 -15.34
CA LEU A 142 -12.68 -18.43 -14.02
C LEU A 142 -12.18 -16.98 -13.78
N PRO A 143 -13.06 -16.06 -13.37
CA PRO A 143 -12.63 -14.72 -12.98
C PRO A 143 -11.63 -14.75 -11.83
N SER A 144 -10.64 -13.85 -11.88
CA SER A 144 -9.54 -13.79 -10.90
C SER A 144 -10.01 -13.62 -9.43
N GLN A 145 -11.23 -13.12 -9.21
CA GLN A 145 -11.83 -12.96 -7.89
C GLN A 145 -12.11 -14.33 -7.21
N PHE A 146 -12.50 -15.34 -8.00
CA PHE A 146 -12.78 -16.70 -7.54
C PHE A 146 -11.50 -17.47 -7.24
N LEU A 147 -10.41 -17.18 -7.96
CA LEU A 147 -9.08 -17.77 -7.70
C LEU A 147 -8.51 -17.39 -6.32
N ARG A 148 -9.02 -16.33 -5.69
CA ARG A 148 -8.61 -15.89 -4.35
C ARG A 148 -9.58 -16.35 -3.26
N SER A 149 -10.52 -17.23 -3.56
CA SER A 149 -11.40 -17.78 -2.54
C SER A 149 -10.66 -18.88 -1.77
N SER A 150 -10.69 -18.80 -0.42
CA SER A 150 -10.17 -19.85 0.44
C SER A 150 -11.22 -20.90 0.80
N SER A 151 -12.49 -20.65 0.47
CA SER A 151 -13.61 -21.57 0.67
C SER A 151 -14.02 -22.23 -0.64
N PRO A 152 -14.46 -23.50 -0.61
CA PRO A 152 -15.03 -24.16 -1.79
C PRO A 152 -16.19 -23.35 -2.37
N LEU A 153 -16.24 -23.25 -3.69
CA LEU A 153 -17.30 -22.59 -4.44
C LEU A 153 -18.50 -23.53 -4.56
N SER A 154 -19.72 -23.03 -4.38
CA SER A 154 -20.91 -23.84 -4.60
C SER A 154 -21.25 -23.87 -6.08
N ALA A 155 -21.30 -25.05 -6.69
CA ALA A 155 -21.71 -25.23 -8.08
C ALA A 155 -23.15 -25.75 -8.13
N SER A 156 -24.06 -24.90 -8.61
CA SER A 156 -25.48 -25.21 -8.76
C SER A 156 -25.87 -25.32 -10.23
N ILE A 157 -26.79 -26.24 -10.53
CA ILE A 157 -27.32 -26.40 -11.89
C ILE A 157 -28.70 -25.78 -11.92
N VAL A 158 -28.90 -24.86 -12.88
CA VAL A 158 -30.17 -24.17 -13.08
C VAL A 158 -30.71 -24.51 -14.46
N ILE A 159 -31.90 -25.11 -14.52
CA ILE A 159 -32.59 -25.47 -15.78
C ILE A 159 -34.00 -24.89 -15.74
N ALA A 160 -34.36 -24.09 -16.72
CA ALA A 160 -35.68 -23.49 -16.80
C ALA A 160 -36.13 -23.32 -18.25
N SER A 161 -37.43 -23.33 -18.48
CA SER A 161 -38.04 -23.00 -19.76
C SER A 161 -39.29 -22.17 -19.56
N PHE A 162 -39.73 -21.46 -20.61
CA PHE A 162 -41.04 -20.82 -20.60
C PHE A 162 -42.13 -21.90 -20.58
N GLY A 163 -43.13 -21.75 -19.72
CA GLY A 163 -44.25 -22.69 -19.60
C GLY A 163 -44.73 -22.87 -18.16
N SER A 164 -45.59 -23.87 -17.97
CA SER A 164 -46.15 -24.23 -16.65
C SER A 164 -45.28 -25.20 -15.85
N SER A 165 -44.14 -25.64 -16.40
CA SER A 165 -43.23 -26.56 -15.72
C SER A 165 -42.34 -25.85 -14.70
N GLU A 166 -42.17 -26.42 -13.51
CA GLU A 166 -41.30 -25.86 -12.47
C GLU A 166 -39.82 -25.93 -12.86
N GLY A 167 -39.06 -24.86 -12.65
CA GLY A 167 -37.63 -24.81 -12.95
C GLY A 167 -36.80 -25.62 -11.95
N TYR A 168 -35.71 -26.21 -12.43
CA TYR A 168 -34.74 -26.89 -11.60
C TYR A 168 -33.70 -25.90 -11.07
N ASN A 169 -33.48 -25.87 -9.76
CA ASN A 169 -32.38 -25.16 -9.13
C ASN A 169 -31.91 -25.95 -7.91
N SER A 170 -30.73 -26.57 -8.01
CA SER A 170 -30.11 -27.22 -6.86
C SER A 170 -28.59 -27.17 -6.94
N GLU A 171 -27.95 -27.24 -5.77
CA GLU A 171 -26.53 -27.50 -5.66
C GLU A 171 -26.20 -28.90 -6.21
N ALA A 172 -25.16 -28.98 -7.04
CA ALA A 172 -24.68 -30.21 -7.64
C ALA A 172 -23.41 -30.69 -6.94
N PHE A 173 -22.43 -29.81 -6.71
CA PHE A 173 -21.19 -30.15 -6.03
C PHE A 173 -20.44 -28.92 -5.51
N PRO A 174 -19.62 -29.06 -4.46
CA PRO A 174 -18.63 -28.05 -4.10
C PRO A 174 -17.40 -28.14 -5.01
N LEU A 175 -16.90 -27.00 -5.48
CA LEU A 175 -15.72 -26.86 -6.35
C LEU A 175 -14.56 -26.23 -5.58
N THR A 176 -13.44 -26.93 -5.48
CA THR A 176 -12.20 -26.41 -4.89
C THR A 176 -11.20 -26.11 -6.00
N ILE A 177 -10.62 -24.91 -5.98
CA ILE A 177 -9.62 -24.48 -6.96
C ILE A 177 -8.24 -24.67 -6.36
N GLU A 178 -7.42 -25.51 -6.97
CA GLU A 178 -6.01 -25.63 -6.62
C GLU A 178 -5.15 -24.71 -7.50
N LEU A 179 -4.33 -23.91 -6.83
CA LEU A 179 -3.42 -22.96 -7.44
C LEU A 179 -2.01 -23.55 -7.46
N ASP A 180 -1.29 -23.32 -8.56
CA ASP A 180 0.13 -23.63 -8.61
C ASP A 180 0.92 -22.61 -7.78
N PRO A 181 1.68 -23.04 -6.74
CA PRO A 181 2.46 -22.13 -5.91
C PRO A 181 3.57 -21.38 -6.67
N ASN A 182 3.96 -21.85 -7.86
CA ASN A 182 5.02 -21.24 -8.66
C ASN A 182 4.54 -20.10 -9.56
N ILE A 183 3.22 -19.88 -9.67
CA ILE A 183 2.63 -18.89 -10.58
C ILE A 183 1.96 -17.79 -9.75
N PRO A 184 2.40 -16.52 -9.87
CA PRO A 184 1.74 -15.41 -9.19
C PRO A 184 0.28 -15.25 -9.62
N ILE A 185 -0.64 -15.19 -8.65
CA ILE A 185 -2.07 -14.95 -8.91
C ILE A 185 -2.22 -13.53 -9.51
N PRO A 186 -2.88 -13.38 -10.67
CA PRO A 186 -3.14 -12.06 -11.25
C PRO A 186 -3.73 -11.08 -10.23
N ALA A 187 -3.24 -9.84 -10.26
CA ALA A 187 -3.75 -8.76 -9.43
C ALA A 187 -5.21 -8.48 -9.83
N ALA A 188 -6.16 -8.81 -8.96
CA ALA A 188 -7.54 -8.38 -9.14
C ALA A 188 -7.58 -6.86 -8.97
N GLU A 189 -7.84 -6.13 -10.05
CA GLU A 189 -8.07 -4.70 -9.99
C GLU A 189 -9.29 -4.47 -9.10
N LYS A 190 -9.06 -3.81 -7.96
CA LYS A 190 -10.15 -3.51 -7.03
C LYS A 190 -11.08 -2.53 -7.76
N PRO A 191 -12.38 -2.82 -7.87
CA PRO A 191 -13.31 -1.86 -8.47
C PRO A 191 -13.23 -0.56 -7.69
N VAL A 192 -13.36 0.57 -8.41
CA VAL A 192 -13.36 1.90 -7.80
C VAL A 192 -14.47 1.95 -6.74
N ARG A 193 -14.06 1.98 -5.47
CA ARG A 193 -14.97 1.97 -4.33
C ARG A 193 -14.93 3.35 -3.69
N TYR A 194 -16.00 4.11 -3.88
CA TYR A 194 -16.13 5.41 -3.24
C TYR A 194 -16.30 5.23 -1.73
N GLY A 195 -15.34 5.74 -0.96
CA GLY A 195 -15.29 5.63 0.49
C GLY A 195 -14.28 6.61 1.08
N LYS A 196 -14.24 6.70 2.42
CA LYS A 196 -13.26 7.55 3.11
C LYS A 196 -11.85 7.03 2.83
N LEU A 197 -11.01 7.89 2.26
CA LEU A 197 -9.59 7.60 2.06
C LEU A 197 -8.83 7.66 3.40
N PRO A 198 -7.72 6.92 3.53
CA PRO A 198 -6.87 7.01 4.71
C PRO A 198 -6.36 8.43 4.91
N GLU A 199 -6.22 8.84 6.17
CA GLU A 199 -5.66 10.13 6.55
C GLU A 199 -4.16 10.19 6.22
N ILE A 200 -3.69 11.34 5.72
CA ILE A 200 -2.30 11.55 5.33
C ILE A 200 -1.61 12.37 6.42
N HIS A 201 -0.60 11.81 7.06
CA HIS A 201 0.23 12.51 8.03
C HIS A 201 1.52 12.99 7.37
N HIS A 202 1.81 14.30 7.48
CA HIS A 202 3.09 14.84 7.04
C HIS A 202 4.21 14.42 8.01
N ILE A 203 5.21 13.71 7.50
CA ILE A 203 6.38 13.28 8.27
C ILE A 203 7.46 14.36 8.18
N PHE A 204 7.75 15.01 9.30
CA PHE A 204 8.83 15.99 9.38
C PHE A 204 10.21 15.32 9.27
N ARG A 205 11.19 16.07 8.77
CA ARG A 205 12.58 15.63 8.81
C ARG A 205 13.03 15.52 10.26
N SER A 206 13.80 14.49 10.58
CA SER A 206 14.48 14.37 11.86
C SER A 206 15.49 15.51 12.04
N ASP A 207 15.60 16.04 13.24
CA ASP A 207 16.59 17.06 13.57
C ASP A 207 18.04 16.54 13.38
N PRO A 208 18.99 17.40 12.96
CA PRO A 208 20.39 17.01 12.84
C PRO A 208 20.97 16.68 14.21
N LYS A 209 21.80 15.62 14.27
CA LYS A 209 22.46 15.20 15.52
C LYS A 209 23.72 16.02 15.77
N SER A 210 23.80 16.70 16.92
CA SER A 210 25.00 17.42 17.36
C SER A 210 26.10 16.46 17.88
N PRO A 211 27.38 16.88 17.87
CA PRO A 211 28.47 16.08 18.42
C PRO A 211 28.38 15.92 19.95
N ASN A 212 29.19 15.01 20.49
CA ASN A 212 29.26 14.78 21.93
C ASN A 212 29.95 15.97 22.64
N VAL A 213 29.29 16.51 23.66
CA VAL A 213 29.75 17.65 24.48
C VAL A 213 31.14 17.42 25.05
N THR A 214 31.49 16.20 25.46
CA THR A 214 32.82 15.89 26.00
C THR A 214 33.92 16.09 24.97
N ILE A 215 33.67 15.70 23.71
CA ILE A 215 34.65 15.85 22.63
C ILE A 215 34.81 17.34 22.30
N SER A 216 33.70 18.07 22.17
CA SER A 216 33.73 19.52 21.94
C SER A 216 34.44 20.28 23.08
N GLY A 217 34.22 19.86 24.34
CA GLY A 217 34.88 20.45 25.50
C GLY A 217 36.39 20.21 25.55
N PHE A 218 36.87 19.02 25.15
CA PHE A 218 38.30 18.75 25.04
C PHE A 218 38.99 19.69 24.05
N PHE A 219 38.42 19.88 22.86
CA PHE A 219 38.99 20.80 21.87
C PHE A 219 38.90 22.26 22.28
N LEU A 220 37.83 22.68 22.97
CA LEU A 220 37.75 24.01 23.56
C LEU A 220 38.90 24.25 24.55
N LEU A 221 39.16 23.30 25.45
CA LEU A 221 40.29 23.36 26.37
C LEU A 221 41.64 23.38 25.65
N ALA A 222 41.80 22.60 24.58
CA ALA A 222 43.03 22.61 23.78
C ALA A 222 43.29 23.99 23.14
N VAL A 223 42.26 24.66 22.62
CA VAL A 223 42.37 26.03 22.07
C VAL A 223 42.75 27.02 23.17
N VAL A 224 42.11 26.96 24.34
CA VAL A 224 42.46 27.82 25.48
C VAL A 224 43.90 27.54 25.97
N ALA A 225 44.31 26.28 25.99
CA ALA A 225 45.66 25.88 26.39
C ALA A 225 46.74 26.36 25.41
N ALA A 226 46.41 26.59 24.14
CA ALA A 226 47.35 27.12 23.14
C ALA A 226 47.82 28.55 23.43
N PHE A 227 47.11 29.31 24.26
CA PHE A 227 47.58 30.62 24.72
C PHE A 227 48.77 30.52 25.69
N SER A 228 48.85 29.46 26.49
CA SER A 228 49.95 29.25 27.45
C SER A 228 51.35 29.21 26.80
N PRO A 229 51.62 28.39 25.75
CA PRO A 229 52.91 28.42 25.08
C PRO A 229 53.18 29.74 24.35
N LEU A 230 52.16 30.47 23.89
CA LEU A 230 52.33 31.81 23.31
C LEU A 230 52.90 32.79 24.33
N PHE A 231 52.29 32.88 25.52
CA PHE A 231 52.81 33.73 26.60
C PHE A 231 54.20 33.28 27.08
N GLY A 232 54.43 31.97 27.17
CA GLY A 232 55.74 31.41 27.49
C GLY A 232 56.81 31.79 26.46
N ALA A 233 56.47 31.74 25.17
CA ALA A 233 57.36 32.15 24.09
C ALA A 233 57.68 33.64 24.13
N TRP A 234 56.69 34.50 24.39
CA TRP A 234 56.92 35.94 24.57
C TRP A 234 57.83 36.22 25.76
N ALA A 235 57.63 35.56 26.90
CA ALA A 235 58.49 35.69 28.06
C ALA A 235 59.93 35.20 27.76
N TYR A 236 60.06 34.06 27.08
CA TYR A 236 61.37 33.51 26.69
C TYR A 236 62.14 34.41 25.73
N LEU A 237 61.44 35.03 24.76
CA LEU A 237 62.02 35.96 23.79
C LEU A 237 62.29 37.36 24.36
N GLY A 238 62.01 37.60 25.64
CA GLY A 238 62.25 38.89 26.30
C GLY A 238 61.23 39.97 25.93
N GLY A 239 59.98 39.59 25.63
CA GLY A 239 58.87 40.53 25.48
C GLY A 239 58.72 41.42 26.71
N ASN A 240 58.68 42.73 26.51
CA ASN A 240 58.89 43.70 27.58
C ASN A 240 57.88 44.85 27.56
N ILE A 241 57.63 45.44 28.73
CA ILE A 241 56.70 46.56 28.96
C ILE A 241 57.35 47.77 29.66
N ASN A 242 58.69 47.82 29.76
CA ASN A 242 59.41 48.86 30.51
C ASN A 242 59.12 50.30 30.05
N HIS A 243 58.70 50.49 28.80
CA HIS A 243 58.45 51.81 28.22
C HIS A 243 57.01 52.32 28.39
N ILE A 244 56.14 51.57 29.08
CA ILE A 244 54.76 52.02 29.35
C ILE A 244 54.75 53.27 30.23
N SER A 245 55.57 53.30 31.30
CA SER A 245 55.63 54.46 32.20
C SER A 245 56.12 55.72 31.47
N LYS A 246 57.13 55.57 30.61
CA LYS A 246 57.64 56.67 29.78
C LYS A 246 56.60 57.15 28.76
N ALA A 247 55.91 56.22 28.08
CA ALA A 247 54.83 56.53 27.14
C ALA A 247 53.69 57.32 27.80
N MET A 248 53.30 56.89 29.00
CA MET A 248 52.22 57.52 29.76
C MET A 248 52.62 58.86 30.37
N SER A 249 53.91 59.10 30.61
CA SER A 249 54.39 60.41 31.05
C SER A 249 54.46 61.42 29.91
N ASP A 250 54.89 61.01 28.72
CA ASP A 250 55.13 61.93 27.60
C ASP A 250 53.83 62.24 26.82
N ALA A 251 52.96 61.24 26.61
CA ALA A 251 51.70 61.41 25.90
C ALA A 251 50.54 60.61 26.53
N PRO A 252 50.13 60.92 27.77
CA PRO A 252 49.15 60.13 28.55
C PRO A 252 47.82 59.96 27.82
N LEU A 253 47.26 61.05 27.28
CA LEU A 253 45.94 61.05 26.68
C LEU A 253 45.92 60.25 25.36
N SER A 254 46.97 60.37 24.55
CA SER A 254 47.08 59.68 23.26
C SER A 254 47.15 58.17 23.46
N HIS A 255 48.02 57.70 24.35
CA HIS A 255 48.17 56.26 24.64
C HIS A 255 46.94 55.68 25.32
N ALA A 256 46.37 56.38 26.32
CA ALA A 256 45.16 55.92 27.01
C ALA A 256 43.95 55.82 26.07
N LEU A 257 43.69 56.85 25.26
CA LEU A 257 42.57 56.82 24.31
C LEU A 257 42.81 55.84 23.17
N PHE A 258 44.05 55.65 22.72
CA PHE A 258 44.36 54.69 21.66
C PHE A 258 44.11 53.26 22.12
N VAL A 259 44.69 52.84 23.24
CA VAL A 259 44.46 51.50 23.79
C VAL A 259 42.99 51.31 24.21
N GLY A 260 42.40 52.33 24.84
CA GLY A 260 40.98 52.32 25.21
C GLY A 260 40.05 52.17 24.01
N SER A 261 40.37 52.82 22.88
CA SER A 261 39.60 52.67 21.64
C SER A 261 39.73 51.29 21.03
N ILE A 262 40.91 50.65 21.08
CA ILE A 262 41.11 49.27 20.61
C ILE A 262 40.28 48.30 21.44
N VAL A 263 40.36 48.41 22.78
CA VAL A 263 39.54 47.59 23.70
C VAL A 263 38.05 47.84 23.50
N GLY A 264 37.64 49.10 23.29
CA GLY A 264 36.26 49.46 23.00
C GLY A 264 35.75 48.88 21.67
N ILE A 265 36.60 48.85 20.63
CA ILE A 265 36.28 48.26 19.33
C ILE A 265 36.05 46.75 19.47
N GLU A 266 36.95 46.04 20.17
CA GLU A 266 36.77 44.60 20.46
C GLU A 266 35.52 44.34 21.31
N GLY A 267 35.23 45.20 22.29
CA GLY A 267 34.00 45.16 23.07
C GLY A 267 32.74 45.36 22.22
N ALA A 268 32.77 46.28 21.26
CA ALA A 268 31.68 46.50 20.31
C ALA A 268 31.46 45.28 19.41
N PHE A 269 32.53 44.59 18.98
CA PHE A 269 32.41 43.33 18.24
C PHE A 269 31.86 42.20 19.09
N LEU A 270 32.23 42.09 20.37
CA LEU A 270 31.65 41.12 21.30
C LEU A 270 30.15 41.39 21.52
N LEU A 271 29.77 42.64 21.71
CA LEU A 271 28.37 43.04 21.83
C LEU A 271 27.61 42.75 20.53
N TYR A 272 28.19 42.98 19.36
CA TYR A 272 27.60 42.59 18.08
C TYR A 272 27.40 41.07 17.94
N TYR A 273 28.37 40.27 18.41
CA TYR A 273 28.26 38.81 18.38
C TYR A 273 27.14 38.29 19.30
N THR A 274 26.88 38.98 20.41
CA THR A 274 25.97 38.50 21.45
C THR A 274 24.58 39.12 21.43
N VAL A 275 24.46 40.44 21.22
CA VAL A 275 23.22 41.20 21.46
C VAL A 275 22.93 42.31 20.43
N TRP A 276 23.93 43.08 19.99
CA TRP A 276 23.73 44.26 19.15
C TRP A 276 23.44 43.91 17.69
N ASN A 277 22.61 44.73 17.05
CA ASN A 277 22.41 44.69 15.61
C ASN A 277 23.41 45.58 14.87
N LEU A 278 23.51 45.40 13.55
CA LEU A 278 24.46 46.12 12.70
C LEU A 278 24.33 47.65 12.80
N PHE A 279 23.09 48.18 12.88
CA PHE A 279 22.84 49.62 12.94
C PHE A 279 23.20 50.24 14.29
N GLN A 280 23.29 49.45 15.37
CA GLN A 280 23.81 49.89 16.66
C GLN A 280 25.34 49.85 16.66
N THR A 281 25.93 48.80 16.08
CA THR A 281 27.39 48.62 16.02
C THR A 281 28.06 49.66 15.14
N LEU A 282 27.52 49.97 13.96
CA LEU A 282 28.16 50.85 12.98
C LEU A 282 28.46 52.26 13.51
N PRO A 283 27.52 52.99 14.14
CA PRO A 283 27.81 54.32 14.69
C PRO A 283 28.82 54.28 15.83
N VAL A 284 28.74 53.28 16.71
CA VAL A 284 29.68 53.12 17.83
C VAL A 284 31.08 52.81 17.31
N LEU A 285 31.20 51.89 16.34
CA LEU A 285 32.46 51.53 15.69
C LEU A 285 33.05 52.72 14.92
N THR A 286 32.20 53.53 14.28
CA THR A 286 32.63 54.75 13.58
C THR A 286 33.19 55.76 14.57
N ALA A 287 32.49 56.02 15.68
CA ALA A 287 32.95 56.95 16.72
C ALA A 287 34.27 56.46 17.35
N LEU A 288 34.35 55.19 17.74
CA LEU A 288 35.58 54.60 18.29
C LEU A 288 36.71 54.58 17.26
N GLY A 289 36.42 54.34 15.99
CA GLY A 289 37.39 54.36 14.90
C GLY A 289 37.99 55.76 14.67
N VAL A 290 37.17 56.82 14.74
CA VAL A 290 37.66 58.21 14.68
C VAL A 290 38.56 58.50 15.88
N VAL A 291 38.16 58.08 17.08
CA VAL A 291 39.00 58.24 18.29
C VAL A 291 40.32 57.50 18.14
N ALA A 292 40.28 56.24 17.70
CA ALA A 292 41.46 55.41 17.47
C ALA A 292 42.41 56.01 16.44
N PHE A 293 41.88 56.57 15.35
CA PHE A 293 42.67 57.20 14.30
C PHE A 293 43.41 58.44 14.82
N LEU A 294 42.71 59.34 15.52
CA LEU A 294 43.28 60.60 16.02
C LEU A 294 44.24 60.40 17.20
N SER A 295 43.90 59.50 18.14
CA SER A 295 44.77 59.20 19.29
C SER A 295 45.97 58.34 18.87
N GLY A 296 45.74 57.38 17.95
CA GLY A 296 46.76 56.49 17.42
C GLY A 296 47.82 57.22 16.62
N SER A 297 47.45 58.19 15.79
CA SER A 297 48.44 58.98 15.04
C SER A 297 49.41 59.68 15.99
N ARG A 298 48.90 60.27 17.09
CA ARG A 298 49.71 60.96 18.10
C ARG A 298 50.53 60.01 18.97
N ALA A 299 49.95 58.88 19.36
CA ALA A 299 50.65 57.84 20.13
C ALA A 299 51.83 57.24 19.33
N LEU A 300 51.64 57.01 18.03
CA LEU A 300 52.69 56.52 17.14
C LEU A 300 53.77 57.58 16.85
N THR A 301 53.40 58.87 16.78
CA THR A 301 54.40 59.96 16.68
C THR A 301 55.30 59.99 17.92
N GLU A 302 54.75 59.87 19.12
CA GLU A 302 55.55 59.79 20.34
C GLU A 302 56.46 58.55 20.36
N VAL A 303 55.98 57.39 19.88
CA VAL A 303 56.83 56.18 19.72
C VAL A 303 57.99 56.44 18.77
N GLN A 304 57.75 57.19 17.68
CA GLN A 304 58.80 57.57 16.74
C GLN A 304 59.82 58.53 17.38
N GLU A 305 59.38 59.54 18.11
CA GLU A 305 60.24 60.49 18.81
C GLU A 305 61.13 59.81 19.84
N ARG A 306 60.59 58.86 20.62
CA ARG A 306 61.39 58.05 21.55
C ARG A 306 62.49 57.25 20.84
N ARG A 307 62.18 56.65 19.68
CA ARG A 307 63.16 55.93 18.87
C ARG A 307 64.26 56.85 18.34
N LEU A 308 63.92 58.07 17.95
CA LEU A 308 64.89 59.09 17.50
C LEU A 308 65.76 59.59 18.65
N ALA A 309 65.22 59.66 19.87
CA ALA A 309 65.95 59.98 21.10
C ALA A 309 66.83 58.82 21.61
N GLY A 310 66.88 57.69 20.90
CA GLY A 310 67.69 56.51 21.28
C GLY A 310 67.06 55.61 22.34
N LEU A 311 65.80 55.86 22.72
CA LEU A 311 65.04 55.01 23.65
C LEU A 311 64.28 53.95 22.83
N ARG A 312 64.77 52.70 22.87
CA ARG A 312 64.15 51.53 22.22
C ARG A 312 63.69 50.50 23.24
#